data_AF-A0A1D9NZL1-F1
#
_entry.id   AF-A0A1D9NZL1-F1
#
_cell.length_a   1.000
_cell.length_b   1.000
_cell.length_c   1.000
_cell.angle_alpha   90.00
_cell.angle_beta   90.00
_cell.angle_gamma   90.00
#
_symmetry.space_group_name_H-M   'P 1'
#
loop_
_entity.id
_entity.type
_entity.pdbx_description
1 polymer ?
#
loop_
_entity_poly.entity_id
_entity_poly.type
_entity_poly.pdbx_seq_one_letter_code
_entity_poly.pdbx_strand_id
1 'polypeptide(L)' 'MLEIKKEYSSYVNKTFRLPEEIINRLEKEAEDNNTSLNKVIIQCLEYAIQGLKSD' A
#
# COMPACT_ATOMS: atom_id res chain seq x y z
N MET A 1 9.03 3.73 -12.78
CA MET A 1 7.77 3.22 -13.37
C MET A 1 7.20 2.22 -12.39
N LEU A 2 5.99 2.48 -11.87
CA LEU A 2 5.31 1.58 -10.97
C LEU A 2 4.87 0.33 -11.75
N GLU A 3 5.63 -0.75 -11.63
CA GLU A 3 5.23 -2.07 -12.13
C GLU A 3 4.11 -2.59 -11.22
N ILE A 4 2.87 -2.53 -11.70
CA ILE A 4 1.72 -3.13 -10.99
C ILE A 4 1.88 -4.66 -11.05
N LYS A 5 2.49 -5.27 -10.03
CA LYS A 5 2.67 -6.73 -9.94
C LYS A 5 1.48 -7.42 -9.26
N LYS A 6 1.03 -8.48 -9.94
CA LYS A 6 0.24 -9.67 -9.56
C LYS A 6 -0.95 -9.50 -8.61
N GLU A 7 -2.12 -9.91 -9.11
CA GLU A 7 -3.28 -10.26 -8.29
C GLU A 7 -2.87 -11.28 -7.22
N TYR A 8 -3.14 -10.94 -5.95
CA TYR A 8 -2.85 -11.82 -4.82
C TYR A 8 -3.84 -12.97 -4.80
N SER A 9 -3.34 -14.20 -4.66
CA SER A 9 -4.19 -15.41 -4.64
C SER A 9 -5.10 -15.50 -3.41
N SER A 10 -4.84 -14.71 -2.37
CA SER A 10 -5.68 -14.61 -1.16
C SER A 10 -5.40 -13.31 -0.42
N TYR A 11 -6.44 -12.74 0.19
CA TYR A 11 -6.35 -11.55 1.05
C TYR A 11 -6.73 -11.92 2.49
N VAL A 12 -6.02 -11.35 3.47
CA VAL A 12 -6.35 -11.50 4.89
C VAL A 12 -6.76 -10.14 5.45
N ASN A 13 -7.94 -10.07 6.05
CA ASN A 13 -8.42 -8.85 6.70
C ASN A 13 -7.69 -8.64 8.03
N LYS A 14 -7.00 -7.50 8.17
CA LYS A 14 -6.33 -7.08 9.40
C LYS A 14 -6.65 -5.61 9.68
N THR A 15 -7.00 -5.32 10.92
CA THR A 15 -7.30 -3.95 11.36
C THR A 15 -6.07 -3.34 12.02
N PHE A 16 -5.52 -2.30 11.41
CA PHE A 16 -4.41 -1.52 11.97
C PHE A 16 -4.88 -0.11 12.32
N ARG A 17 -4.29 0.48 13.36
CA ARG A 17 -4.48 1.91 13.66
C ARG A 17 -3.31 2.66 13.07
N LEU A 18 -3.60 3.56 12.14
CA LEU A 18 -2.61 4.40 11.47
C LEU A 18 -2.88 5.87 11.83
N PRO A 19 -1.84 6.72 11.90
CA PRO A 19 -2.02 8.16 12.07
C PRO A 19 -2.90 8.75 10.97
N GLU A 20 -3.79 9.66 11.35
CA GLU A 20 -4.74 10.32 10.42
C GLU A 20 -4.01 11.01 9.26
N GLU A 21 -2.90 11.69 9.54
CA GLU A 21 -2.09 12.36 8.52
C GLU A 21 -1.59 11.40 7.44
N ILE A 22 -1.22 10.16 7.83
CA ILE A 22 -0.74 9.15 6.89
C ILE A 22 -1.89 8.65 6.02
N ILE A 23 -3.05 8.37 6.63
CA ILE A 23 -4.23 7.93 5.87
C ILE A 23 -4.67 8.99 4.86
N ASN A 24 -4.78 10.25 5.28
CA ASN A 24 -5.16 11.35 4.39
C ASN A 24 -4.22 11.48 3.18
N ARG A 25 -2.92 11.30 3.38
CA ARG A 25 -1.95 11.30 2.27
C ARG A 25 -2.16 10.11 1.34
N LEU A 26 -2.31 8.91 1.88
CA LEU A 26 -2.51 7.70 1.07
C LEU A 26 -3.83 7.73 0.29
N GLU A 27 -4.89 8.29 0.87
CA GLU A 27 -6.17 8.47 0.20
C GLU A 27 -6.06 9.46 -0.96
N LYS A 28 -5.34 10.57 -0.77
CA LYS A 28 -5.07 11.52 -1.84
C LYS A 28 -4.27 10.88 -2.99
N GLU A 29 -3.24 10.11 -2.67
CA GLU A 29 -2.46 9.38 -3.68
C GLU A 29 -3.32 8.33 -4.41
N ALA A 30 -4.24 7.67 -3.69
CA ALA A 30 -5.16 6.71 -4.27
C ALA A 30 -6.13 7.38 -5.26
N GLU A 31 -6.67 8.55 -4.90
CA GLU A 31 -7.55 9.36 -5.75
C GLU A 31 -6.82 9.83 -7.02
N ASP A 32 -5.63 10.41 -6.87
CA ASP A 32 -4.82 10.90 -7.99
C ASP A 32 -4.50 9.77 -8.99
N ASN A 33 -4.16 8.58 -8.47
CA ASN A 33 -3.81 7.42 -9.28
C ASN A 33 -5.01 6.55 -9.68
N ASN A 34 -6.26 7.00 -9.42
CA ASN A 34 -7.50 6.27 -9.73
C ASN A 34 -7.45 4.79 -9.24
N THR A 35 -6.90 4.57 -8.05
CA THR A 35 -6.67 3.25 -7.48
C THR A 35 -7.30 3.15 -6.09
N SER A 36 -7.42 1.95 -5.56
CA SER A 36 -7.95 1.77 -4.21
C SER A 36 -6.87 2.03 -3.16
N LEU A 37 -7.27 2.63 -2.02
CA LEU A 37 -6.39 2.82 -0.87
C LEU A 37 -5.66 1.52 -0.49
N ASN A 38 -6.36 0.39 -0.56
CA ASN A 38 -5.78 -0.94 -0.32
C ASN A 38 -4.59 -1.25 -1.25
N LYS A 39 -4.69 -0.93 -2.54
CA LYS A 39 -3.58 -1.14 -3.49
C LYS A 39 -2.38 -0.25 -3.15
N VAL A 40 -2.63 1.00 -2.75
CA VAL A 40 -1.56 1.92 -2.31
C VAL A 40 -0.88 1.37 -1.06
N ILE A 41 -1.65 0.96 -0.05
CA ILE A 41 -1.14 0.39 1.20
C ILE A 41 -0.28 -0.84 0.91
N ILE A 42 -0.75 -1.77 0.08
CA ILE A 42 0.01 -2.97 -0.30
C ILE A 42 1.36 -2.58 -0.92
N GLN A 43 1.37 -1.65 -1.87
CA GLN A 43 2.61 -1.22 -2.51
C GLN A 43 3.58 -0.56 -1.53
N CYS A 44 3.08 0.29 -0.62
CA CYS A 44 3.90 0.88 0.44
C CYS A 44 4.51 -0.20 1.34
N LEU A 45 3.73 -1.22 1.71
CA LEU A 45 4.20 -2.33 2.53
C LEU A 45 5.22 -3.19 1.79
N GLU A 46 5.00 -3.52 0.52
CA GLU A 46 5.96 -4.29 -0.29
C GLU A 46 7.29 -3.55 -0.43
N TYR A 47 7.24 -2.24 -0.70
CA TYR A 47 8.43 -1.41 -0.78
C TYR A 47 9.21 -1.40 0.54
N ALA A 48 8.50 -1.22 1.67
CA ALA A 48 9.12 -1.27 3.00
C ALA A 48 9.76 -2.65 3.29
N ILE A 49 9.06 -3.75 2.99
CA ILE A 49 9.57 -5.12 3.19
C ILE A 49 10.79 -5.41 2.30
N GLN A 50 10.78 -4.94 1.06
CA GLN A 50 11.94 -5.09 0.16
C GLN A 50 13.16 -4.33 0.70
N GLY A 51 12.96 -3.14 1.26
CA GLY A 51 14.00 -2.38 1.94
C GLY A 51 14.55 -3.11 3.18
N LEU A 52 13.70 -3.76 3.97
CA LEU A 52 14.10 -4.52 5.16
C LEU A 52 14.91 -5.79 4.85
N LYS A 53 14.76 -6.38 3.66
CA LYS A 53 15.50 -7.60 3.25
C LYS A 53 16.92 -7.32 2.75
N SER A 54 17.32 -6.05 2.65
CA SER A 54 18.68 -5.67 2.22
C SER A 54 19.68 -5.54 3.39
N ASP A 55 19.39 -6.15 4.55
CA ASP A 55 20.32 -6.34 5.67
C ASP A 55 20.52 -7.83 5.96
#